data_AF-A0A561EJR0-F1
#
_entry.id   AF-A0A561EJR0-F1
#
_cell.length_a   1.000
_cell.length_b   1.000
_cell.length_c   1.000
_cell.angle_alpha   90.00
_cell.angle_beta   90.00
_cell.angle_gamma   90.00
#
_symmetry.space_group_name_H-M   'P 1'
#
loop_
_entity.id
_entity.type
_entity.pdbx_description
1 polymer ?
#
loop_
_entity_poly.entity_id
_entity_poly.type
_entity_poly.pdbx_seq_one_letter_code
_entity_poly.pdbx_strand_id
1 'polypeptide(L)'
;MSDEELMGDQVYQPDGSEVQDDIGPLEPEDTLENRGLESALDEGYAPPERPLAVERHGVTAAEQHDRESFDRRLAAELPEVAAPEGDGIGDTYGTDAELIDMEAGETRSGRLIVAAGAFSDTIAEDVGISGGAASAEEAAMHTTFDPEALDE
;
A
#
# COMPACT_ATOMS: atom_id res chain seq x y z
N MET A 1 46.39 26.09 -34.24
CA MET A 1 45.00 26.10 -33.74
C MET A 1 44.98 24.98 -32.73
N SER A 2 44.88 25.30 -31.45
CA SER A 2 44.92 24.32 -30.38
C SER A 2 43.54 23.66 -30.29
N ASP A 3 43.53 22.33 -30.38
CA ASP A 3 42.35 21.46 -30.20
C ASP A 3 41.94 21.45 -28.72
N GLU A 4 41.36 22.56 -28.25
CA GLU A 4 40.73 22.60 -26.92
C GLU A 4 39.23 22.22 -26.98
N GLU A 5 38.65 21.98 -28.16
CA GLU A 5 37.19 21.75 -28.33
C GLU A 5 36.74 20.27 -28.26
N LEU A 6 37.65 19.31 -28.13
CA LEU A 6 37.34 17.87 -28.10
C LEU A 6 37.81 17.22 -26.80
N MET A 7 37.35 17.75 -25.67
CA MET A 7 37.43 17.01 -24.42
C MET A 7 36.41 15.87 -24.47
N GLY A 8 36.86 14.63 -24.24
CA GLY A 8 36.03 13.42 -24.35
C GLY A 8 34.88 13.34 -23.36
N ASP A 9 34.76 14.31 -22.45
CA ASP A 9 33.64 14.46 -21.52
C ASP A 9 32.38 15.05 -22.20
N GLN A 10 32.49 15.72 -23.35
CA GLN A 10 31.35 16.31 -24.07
C GLN A 10 30.69 15.38 -25.10
N VAL A 11 31.32 14.26 -25.47
CA VAL A 11 30.82 13.36 -26.53
C VAL A 11 29.69 12.43 -26.05
N TYR A 12 29.57 12.24 -24.73
CA TYR A 12 28.58 11.35 -24.11
C TYR A 12 27.71 12.04 -23.04
N GLN A 13 27.81 13.36 -22.91
CA GLN A 13 26.86 14.08 -22.07
C GLN A 13 25.58 14.31 -22.86
N PRO A 14 24.41 13.87 -22.37
CA PRO A 14 23.15 14.23 -22.99
C PRO A 14 23.06 15.77 -22.98
N ASP A 15 22.87 16.36 -24.15
CA ASP A 15 22.79 17.82 -24.34
C ASP A 15 21.46 18.41 -23.86
N GLY A 16 20.67 17.59 -23.15
CA GLY A 16 19.33 17.90 -22.66
C GLY A 16 18.23 17.75 -23.72
N SER A 17 18.56 17.56 -25.01
CA SER A 17 17.55 17.45 -26.07
C SER A 17 16.80 16.10 -26.06
N GLU A 18 17.41 15.06 -25.49
CA GLU A 18 16.86 13.69 -25.49
C GLU A 18 15.87 13.43 -24.35
N VAL A 19 15.83 14.28 -23.32
CA VAL A 19 14.98 14.12 -22.13
C VAL A 19 14.05 15.32 -22.04
N GLN A 20 13.23 15.60 -23.06
CA GLN A 20 12.27 16.72 -22.99
C GLN A 20 10.87 16.25 -22.55
N ASP A 21 10.47 15.05 -22.98
CA ASP A 21 9.10 14.56 -22.79
C ASP A 21 8.80 14.15 -21.34
N ASP A 22 9.82 13.67 -20.59
CA ASP A 22 9.68 13.30 -19.17
C ASP A 22 9.98 14.47 -18.21
N ILE A 23 10.21 15.69 -18.72
CA ILE A 23 10.46 16.87 -17.89
C ILE A 23 9.15 17.62 -17.67
N GLY A 24 8.45 17.25 -16.60
CA GLY A 24 7.27 17.97 -16.14
C GLY A 24 6.15 17.04 -15.66
N PRO A 25 4.97 17.60 -15.37
CA PRO A 25 3.76 16.81 -15.18
C PRO A 25 3.41 16.04 -16.46
N LEU A 26 3.02 14.77 -16.33
CA LEU A 26 2.60 13.94 -17.45
C LEU A 26 1.30 14.47 -18.06
N GLU A 27 1.23 14.52 -19.39
CA GLU A 27 0.05 15.01 -20.09
C GLU A 27 -1.08 13.95 -20.11
N PRO A 28 -2.33 14.35 -20.40
CA PRO A 28 -3.47 13.41 -20.48
C PRO A 28 -3.27 12.28 -21.50
N GLU A 29 -2.47 12.53 -22.54
CA GLU A 29 -2.13 11.53 -23.56
C GLU A 29 -1.13 10.48 -23.07
N ASP A 30 -0.28 10.82 -22.09
CA ASP A 30 0.68 9.91 -21.47
C ASP A 30 0.05 9.10 -20.33
N THR A 31 -0.80 9.76 -19.53
CA THR A 31 -1.49 9.13 -18.39
C THR A 31 -2.75 8.37 -18.79
N LEU A 32 -3.30 8.68 -19.97
CA LEU A 32 -4.64 8.24 -20.41
C LEU A 32 -5.77 8.68 -19.46
N GLU A 33 -5.50 9.65 -18.57
CA GLU A 33 -6.47 10.20 -17.63
C GLU A 33 -6.89 11.62 -18.03
N ASN A 34 -8.12 11.75 -18.56
CA ASN A 34 -8.65 13.06 -18.94
C ASN A 34 -9.39 13.75 -17.79
N ARG A 35 -8.76 14.76 -17.19
CA ARG A 35 -9.33 15.59 -16.11
C ARG A 35 -10.09 16.84 -16.62
N GLY A 36 -10.28 16.95 -17.94
CA GLY A 36 -11.07 18.01 -18.58
C GLY A 36 -10.31 19.30 -18.90
N LEU A 37 -8.97 19.25 -18.90
CA LEU A 37 -8.07 20.35 -19.23
C LEU A 37 -7.25 20.03 -20.48
N GLU A 38 -6.80 21.06 -21.19
CA GLU A 38 -5.99 20.92 -22.41
C GLU A 38 -4.54 20.54 -22.11
N SER A 39 -3.97 21.03 -20.99
CA SER A 39 -2.67 20.61 -20.48
C SER A 39 -2.72 20.32 -18.98
N ALA A 40 -1.85 19.41 -18.52
CA ALA A 40 -1.62 19.17 -17.10
C ALA A 40 -1.16 20.43 -16.34
N LEU A 41 -0.53 21.39 -17.01
CA LEU A 41 -0.08 22.66 -16.42
C LEU A 41 -1.22 23.66 -16.15
N ASP A 42 -2.39 23.46 -16.74
CA ASP A 42 -3.55 24.34 -16.55
C ASP A 42 -4.31 24.04 -15.24
N GLU A 43 -3.95 22.95 -14.54
CA GLU A 43 -4.61 22.57 -13.30
C GLU A 43 -4.20 23.48 -12.15
N GLY A 44 -5.16 24.22 -11.61
CA GLY A 44 -4.98 25.04 -10.42
C GLY A 44 -5.17 24.25 -9.13
N TYR A 45 -4.27 24.42 -8.16
CA TYR A 45 -4.48 23.90 -6.81
C TYR A 45 -5.20 24.94 -5.92
N ALA A 46 -6.39 24.58 -5.44
CA ALA A 46 -7.09 25.36 -4.43
C ALA A 46 -6.75 24.78 -3.03
N PRO A 47 -5.92 25.46 -2.21
CA PRO A 47 -5.63 24.98 -0.87
C PRO A 47 -6.90 25.00 0.00
N PRO A 48 -6.97 24.19 1.06
CA PRO A 48 -8.09 24.22 1.98
C PRO A 48 -8.33 25.62 2.55
N GLU A 49 -9.57 26.10 2.53
CA GLU A 49 -9.95 27.41 3.10
C GLU A 49 -9.89 27.47 4.64
N ARG A 50 -9.44 26.39 5.28
CA ARG A 50 -9.31 26.27 6.73
C ARG A 50 -8.03 25.54 7.10
N PRO A 51 -7.39 25.94 8.21
CA PRO A 51 -6.20 25.26 8.70
C PRO A 51 -6.48 23.79 9.01
N LEU A 52 -5.62 22.91 8.51
CA LEU A 52 -5.71 21.47 8.75
C LEU A 52 -5.07 21.11 10.10
N ALA A 53 -5.69 20.17 10.81
CA ALA A 53 -5.14 19.53 12.01
C ALA A 53 -4.78 20.46 13.19
N VAL A 54 -5.14 21.75 13.15
CA VAL A 54 -4.88 22.70 14.25
C VAL A 54 -5.63 22.38 15.54
N GLU A 55 -6.69 21.58 15.44
CA GLU A 55 -7.48 21.10 16.58
C GLU A 55 -7.06 19.69 17.04
N ARG A 56 -6.03 19.08 16.43
CA ARG A 56 -5.52 17.78 16.88
C ARG A 56 -4.67 17.95 18.14
N HIS A 57 -4.60 16.88 18.94
CA HIS A 57 -3.74 16.83 20.10
C HIS A 57 -2.25 16.86 19.68
N GLY A 58 -1.41 17.56 20.44
CA GLY A 58 0.05 17.61 20.20
C GLY A 58 0.53 18.86 19.46
N VAL A 59 -0.34 19.85 19.28
CA VAL A 59 0.01 21.14 18.66
C VAL A 59 0.68 22.06 19.69
N THR A 60 0.37 21.92 20.97
CA THR A 60 0.97 22.71 22.05
C THR A 60 2.14 21.99 22.73
N ALA A 61 3.06 22.76 23.33
CA ALA A 61 4.22 22.20 24.03
C ALA A 61 3.82 21.31 25.23
N ALA A 62 2.73 21.65 25.92
CA ALA A 62 2.22 20.85 27.03
C ALA A 62 1.70 19.49 26.55
N GLU A 63 0.92 19.46 25.47
CA GLU A 63 0.41 18.21 24.90
C GLU A 63 1.53 17.30 24.36
N GLN A 64 2.60 17.87 23.81
CA GLN A 64 3.76 17.08 23.39
C GLN A 64 4.52 16.46 24.57
N HIS A 65 4.61 17.19 25.68
CA HIS A 65 5.20 16.69 26.91
C HIS A 65 4.36 15.55 27.52
N ASP A 66 3.06 15.77 27.64
CA ASP A 66 2.13 14.83 28.27
C ASP A 66 1.80 13.63 27.38
N ARG A 67 2.01 13.78 26.06
CA ARG A 67 1.72 12.81 25.00
C ARG A 67 0.23 12.46 24.90
N GLU A 68 -0.13 11.83 23.79
CA GLU A 68 -1.49 11.39 23.57
C GLU A 68 -1.77 10.07 24.30
N SER A 69 -2.93 9.98 24.96
CA SER A 69 -3.42 8.75 25.59
C SER A 69 -3.75 7.68 24.54
N PHE A 70 -3.55 6.41 24.89
CA PHE A 70 -3.89 5.27 24.03
C PHE A 70 -5.37 5.27 23.61
N ASP A 71 -6.30 5.50 24.53
CA ASP A 71 -7.74 5.52 24.24
C ASP A 71 -8.13 6.55 23.16
N ARG A 72 -7.47 7.72 23.17
CA ARG A 72 -7.70 8.76 22.17
C ARG A 72 -7.19 8.33 20.78
N ARG A 73 -6.03 7.69 20.72
CA ARG A 73 -5.50 7.13 19.47
C ARG A 73 -6.44 6.06 18.91
N LEU A 74 -6.89 5.15 19.77
CA LEU A 74 -7.83 4.09 19.40
C LEU A 74 -9.16 4.65 18.90
N ALA A 75 -9.68 5.71 19.53
CA ALA A 75 -10.90 6.37 19.08
C ALA A 75 -10.77 7.09 17.72
N ALA A 76 -9.54 7.39 17.29
CA ALA A 76 -9.27 8.01 15.99
C ALA A 76 -9.07 7.00 14.87
N GLU A 77 -8.91 5.71 15.18
CA GLU A 77 -8.78 4.65 14.17
C GLU A 77 -10.09 4.47 13.39
N LEU A 78 -9.96 4.29 12.08
CA LEU A 78 -11.08 3.92 11.21
C LEU A 78 -11.02 2.41 10.95
N PRO A 79 -12.18 1.75 10.75
CA PRO A 79 -12.20 0.37 10.29
C PRO A 79 -11.44 0.21 8.97
N GLU A 80 -10.76 -0.92 8.81
CA GLU A 80 -10.10 -1.28 7.56
C GLU A 80 -11.14 -1.36 6.42
N VAL A 81 -10.77 -0.85 5.24
CA VAL A 81 -11.60 -0.99 4.05
C VAL A 81 -11.23 -2.31 3.39
N ALA A 82 -12.12 -3.29 3.48
CA ALA A 82 -11.95 -4.54 2.75
C ALA A 82 -11.90 -4.26 1.23
N ALA A 83 -11.09 -5.03 0.52
CA ALA A 83 -11.17 -5.07 -0.94
C ALA A 83 -12.63 -5.38 -1.35
N PRO A 84 -13.12 -4.80 -2.45
CA PRO A 84 -14.45 -5.12 -2.96
C PRO A 84 -14.55 -6.63 -3.20
N GLU A 85 -15.74 -7.20 -2.98
CA GLU A 85 -16.02 -8.58 -3.35
C GLU A 85 -15.71 -8.76 -4.84
N GLY A 86 -14.92 -9.79 -5.16
CA GLY A 86 -14.64 -10.18 -6.54
C GLY A 86 -15.90 -10.69 -7.25
N ASP A 87 -15.77 -11.00 -8.53
CA ASP A 87 -16.83 -11.66 -9.31
C ASP A 87 -17.01 -13.14 -8.92
N GLY A 88 -16.24 -13.63 -7.95
CA GLY A 88 -16.20 -15.03 -7.51
C GLY A 88 -15.47 -15.95 -8.49
N ILE A 89 -14.82 -15.39 -9.52
CA ILE A 89 -14.12 -16.11 -10.57
C ILE A 89 -12.64 -15.70 -10.51
N GLY A 90 -11.93 -16.33 -9.57
CA GLY A 90 -10.47 -16.25 -9.51
C GLY A 90 -9.89 -15.36 -8.42
N ASP A 91 -8.56 -15.35 -8.34
CA ASP A 91 -7.77 -14.77 -7.24
C ASP A 91 -7.55 -13.25 -7.36
N THR A 92 -7.89 -12.66 -8.51
CA THR A 92 -7.52 -11.28 -8.85
C THR A 92 -8.73 -10.50 -9.38
N TYR A 93 -9.02 -9.35 -8.74
CA TYR A 93 -10.12 -8.46 -9.14
C TYR A 93 -9.85 -7.77 -10.48
N GLY A 94 -10.81 -7.86 -11.42
CA GLY A 94 -10.80 -7.07 -12.66
C GLY A 94 -9.90 -7.62 -13.77
N THR A 95 -9.49 -8.89 -13.69
CA THR A 95 -8.72 -9.59 -14.73
C THR A 95 -9.45 -10.87 -15.15
N ASP A 96 -9.05 -11.48 -16.28
CA ASP A 96 -9.53 -12.79 -16.74
C ASP A 96 -8.96 -13.95 -15.86
N ALA A 97 -9.10 -13.85 -14.53
CA ALA A 97 -8.39 -14.67 -13.56
C ALA A 97 -8.65 -16.19 -13.73
N GLU A 98 -7.67 -17.01 -13.31
CA GLU A 98 -7.87 -18.46 -13.24
C GLU A 98 -8.83 -18.81 -12.10
N LEU A 99 -9.52 -19.95 -12.21
CA LEU A 99 -10.44 -20.40 -11.15
C LEU A 99 -9.71 -20.54 -9.81
N ILE A 100 -10.37 -20.15 -8.72
CA ILE A 100 -9.85 -20.28 -7.37
C ILE A 100 -9.61 -21.76 -7.08
N ASP A 101 -8.36 -22.10 -6.77
CA ASP A 101 -8.00 -23.41 -6.23
C ASP A 101 -8.48 -23.51 -4.78
N MET A 102 -9.13 -24.62 -4.43
CA MET A 102 -9.58 -24.87 -3.05
C MET A 102 -8.40 -24.92 -2.07
N GLU A 103 -7.20 -25.24 -2.57
CA GLU A 103 -5.95 -25.29 -1.81
C GLU A 103 -5.32 -23.90 -1.60
N ALA A 104 -5.84 -22.85 -2.24
CA ALA A 104 -5.40 -21.47 -2.00
C ALA A 104 -5.98 -20.87 -0.71
N GLY A 105 -7.19 -21.29 -0.32
CA GLY A 105 -7.90 -20.82 0.87
C GLY A 105 -8.48 -19.40 0.73
N GLU A 106 -9.77 -19.24 1.05
CA GLU A 106 -10.46 -17.94 0.91
C GLU A 106 -10.33 -17.06 2.16
N THR A 107 -10.12 -17.67 3.33
CA THR A 107 -10.06 -16.95 4.61
C THR A 107 -8.61 -16.76 5.01
N ARG A 108 -8.16 -15.50 4.99
CA ARG A 108 -6.83 -15.12 5.48
C ARG A 108 -6.64 -15.57 6.93
N SER A 109 -5.49 -16.17 7.21
CA SER A 109 -5.05 -16.50 8.56
C SER A 109 -4.67 -15.24 9.33
N GLY A 110 -5.04 -15.18 10.59
CA GLY A 110 -4.60 -14.16 11.53
C GLY A 110 -3.26 -14.48 12.17
N ARG A 111 -3.05 -13.89 13.35
CA ARG A 111 -1.82 -14.08 14.13
C ARG A 111 -1.80 -15.48 14.72
N LEU A 112 -0.79 -16.24 14.32
CA LEU A 112 -0.53 -17.58 14.84
C LEU A 112 0.32 -17.49 16.11
N ILE A 113 -0.20 -18.01 17.22
CA ILE A 113 0.56 -18.20 18.47
C ILE A 113 0.72 -19.69 18.76
N VAL A 114 1.74 -20.08 19.52
CA VAL A 114 1.92 -21.49 19.92
C VAL A 114 0.64 -21.99 20.58
N ALA A 115 0.09 -23.09 20.06
CA ALA A 115 -1.16 -23.64 20.58
C ALA A 115 -1.00 -24.04 22.05
N ALA A 116 -2.00 -23.73 22.87
CA ALA A 116 -1.96 -24.05 24.29
C ALA A 116 -1.78 -25.56 24.52
N GLY A 117 -0.65 -25.94 25.13
CA GLY A 117 -0.31 -27.35 25.40
C GLY A 117 0.46 -28.05 24.27
N ALA A 118 0.86 -27.33 23.22
CA ALA A 118 1.77 -27.87 22.22
C ALA A 118 3.17 -28.11 22.81
N PHE A 119 3.75 -29.28 22.53
CA PHE A 119 5.13 -29.63 22.86
C PHE A 119 6.10 -29.37 21.70
N SER A 120 5.61 -28.81 20.58
CA SER A 120 6.38 -28.48 19.40
C SER A 120 6.01 -27.10 18.86
N ASP A 121 6.98 -26.44 18.23
CA ASP A 121 6.80 -25.14 17.58
C ASP A 121 6.10 -25.26 16.20
N THR A 122 5.55 -26.44 15.89
CA THR A 122 4.89 -26.74 14.61
C THR A 122 3.37 -26.63 14.69
N ILE A 123 2.81 -26.45 15.89
CA ILE A 123 1.36 -26.34 16.12
C ILE A 123 1.07 -24.95 16.67
N ALA A 124 0.20 -24.22 15.98
CA ALA A 124 -0.19 -22.88 16.36
C ALA A 124 -1.72 -22.72 16.32
N GLU A 125 -2.24 -21.78 17.10
CA GLU A 125 -3.63 -21.33 17.06
C GLU A 125 -3.70 -19.93 16.47
N ASP A 126 -4.70 -19.71 15.61
CA ASP A 126 -5.02 -18.40 15.06
C ASP A 126 -5.83 -17.59 16.08
N VAL A 127 -5.29 -16.46 16.54
CA VAL A 127 -5.96 -15.53 17.46
C VAL A 127 -6.51 -14.27 16.76
N GLY A 128 -6.63 -14.31 15.44
CA GLY A 128 -7.24 -13.27 14.62
C GLY A 128 -6.26 -12.25 14.04
N ILE A 129 -6.77 -11.41 13.14
CA ILE A 129 -5.97 -10.46 12.35
C ILE A 129 -5.39 -9.35 13.24
N SER A 130 -4.07 -9.16 13.18
CA SER A 130 -3.37 -8.11 13.94
C SER A 130 -3.44 -6.72 13.28
N GLY A 131 -4.61 -6.26 12.86
CA GLY A 131 -4.93 -4.86 12.52
C GLY A 131 -3.85 -4.00 11.82
N GLY A 132 -3.06 -4.56 10.90
CA GLY A 132 -1.98 -3.85 10.18
C GLY A 132 -0.55 -4.04 10.71
N ALA A 133 -0.35 -4.71 11.84
CA ALA A 133 0.97 -5.12 12.34
C ALA A 133 1.44 -6.47 11.76
N ALA A 134 0.60 -7.12 10.95
CA ALA A 134 0.97 -8.35 10.27
C ALA A 134 2.09 -8.08 9.25
N SER A 135 3.10 -8.92 9.23
CA SER A 135 4.12 -8.87 8.18
C SER A 135 3.50 -9.22 6.83
N ALA A 136 4.19 -8.90 5.73
CA ALA A 136 3.75 -9.32 4.39
C ALA A 136 3.57 -10.84 4.29
N GLU A 137 4.43 -11.61 4.98
CA GLU A 137 4.36 -13.07 5.03
C GLU A 137 3.11 -13.55 5.78
N GLU A 138 2.82 -12.96 6.94
CA GLU A 138 1.62 -13.27 7.72
C GLU A 138 0.34 -12.86 6.99
N ALA A 139 0.38 -11.77 6.21
CA ALA A 139 -0.74 -11.34 5.38
C ALA A 139 -1.01 -12.24 4.17
N ALA A 140 -0.01 -13.01 3.73
CA ALA A 140 -0.13 -13.92 2.59
C ALA A 140 -0.71 -15.30 2.98
N MET A 141 -0.76 -15.64 4.26
CA MET A 141 -1.24 -16.95 4.72
C MET A 141 -2.77 -17.03 4.73
N HIS A 142 -3.30 -18.16 4.26
CA HIS A 142 -4.74 -18.46 4.21
C HIS A 142 -5.04 -19.83 4.82
N THR A 143 -6.26 -19.99 5.34
CA THR A 143 -6.76 -21.27 5.85
C THR A 143 -7.47 -22.02 4.73
N THR A 144 -7.14 -23.30 4.61
CA THR A 144 -7.78 -24.23 3.67
C THR A 144 -8.58 -25.26 4.45
N PHE A 145 -9.63 -25.79 3.81
CA PHE A 145 -10.36 -26.92 4.37
C PHE A 145 -9.66 -28.21 3.97
N ASP A 146 -9.16 -28.95 4.97
CA ASP A 146 -8.64 -30.30 4.76
C ASP A 146 -9.76 -31.32 5.06
N PRO A 147 -10.32 -31.99 4.04
CA PRO A 147 -11.36 -33.00 4.24
C PRO A 147 -10.86 -34.26 4.97
N GLU A 148 -9.55 -34.51 5.00
CA GLU A 148 -8.95 -35.70 5.61
C GLU A 148 -8.55 -35.47 7.08
N ALA A 149 -8.45 -34.21 7.52
CA ALA A 149 -8.08 -33.85 8.89
C ALA A 149 -9.15 -34.13 9.96
N LEU A 150 -10.39 -34.47 9.57
CA LEU A 150 -11.51 -34.68 10.50
C LEU A 150 -11.67 -36.14 10.98
N ASP A 151 -10.82 -37.06 10.53
CA ASP A 151 -10.97 -38.50 10.72
C ASP A 151 -10.01 -39.15 11.75
N GLU A 152 -9.34 -38.38 12.62
CA GLU A 152 -8.50 -38.91 13.73
C GLU A 152 -9.10 -38.75 15.15
#